data_AF-A0A1E3W5K4-F1
#
_entry.id   AF-A0A1E3W5K4-F1
#
_cell.length_a   1.000
_cell.length_b   1.000
_cell.length_c   1.000
_cell.angle_alpha   90.00
_cell.angle_beta   90.00
_cell.angle_gamma   90.00
#
_symmetry.space_group_name_H-M   'P 1'
#
loop_
_entity.id
_entity.type
_entity.pdbx_description
1 polymer ?
#
loop_
_entity_poly.entity_id
_entity_poly.type
_entity_poly.pdbx_seq_one_letter_code
_entity_poly.pdbx_strand_id
1 'polypeptide(L)'
;MDETEKIISRLNGIDPRRPYFDPLAAEEAVRQHARLIGFRDVGITWAMGPKRAISELEGVDFDSPAACRWSLTMQALRDQATAELQRDKAVWQAYCEAQEAAEARIAETLHLEPFRLALFDAVLGEAGLKSHNVAYLVSSALQDVVASGSADSAALEDLNDVYLPFADAMLAGLGSFWVIGERFVCLPLPRLALQNGKLVSDGSPAAVWPNGEAYANGDEGLIPVLQSVEW
;
A
#
# COMPACT_ATOMS: atom_id res chain seq x y z
N MET A 1 16.56 -18.62 -2.87
CA MET A 1 15.22 -18.01 -2.97
C MET A 1 15.46 -16.55 -3.19
N ASP A 2 15.03 -16.04 -4.32
CA ASP A 2 15.16 -14.63 -4.72
C ASP A 2 14.42 -13.73 -3.70
N GLU A 3 14.85 -12.48 -3.50
CA GLU A 3 14.17 -11.53 -2.58
C GLU A 3 12.71 -11.29 -3.00
N THR A 4 12.47 -11.25 -4.32
CA THR A 4 11.13 -11.33 -4.92
C THR A 4 10.30 -12.47 -4.38
N GLU A 5 10.84 -13.69 -4.40
CA GLU A 5 10.13 -14.90 -3.96
C GLU A 5 9.88 -14.87 -2.45
N LYS A 6 10.79 -14.28 -1.66
CA LYS A 6 10.58 -14.05 -0.23
C LYS A 6 9.46 -13.07 0.03
N ILE A 7 9.40 -11.95 -0.70
CA ILE A 7 8.35 -10.94 -0.57
C ILE A 7 7.00 -11.52 -0.98
N ILE A 8 6.92 -12.14 -2.16
CA ILE A 8 5.71 -12.80 -2.66
C ILE A 8 5.27 -13.92 -1.70
N SER A 9 6.20 -14.74 -1.20
CA SER A 9 5.89 -15.80 -0.23
C SER A 9 5.37 -15.25 1.10
N ARG A 10 5.93 -14.14 1.59
CA ARG A 10 5.44 -13.48 2.82
C ARG A 10 4.03 -12.93 2.60
N LEU A 11 3.82 -12.23 1.49
CA LEU A 11 2.55 -11.65 1.07
C LEU A 11 1.46 -12.72 0.88
N ASN A 12 1.78 -13.86 0.24
CA ASN A 12 0.92 -15.04 0.13
C ASN A 12 0.51 -15.65 1.48
N GLY A 13 1.27 -15.40 2.54
CA GLY A 13 0.98 -15.90 3.87
C GLY A 13 -0.19 -15.17 4.56
N ILE A 14 -0.64 -14.03 4.02
CA ILE A 14 -1.75 -13.27 4.60
C ILE A 14 -3.07 -13.98 4.27
N ASP A 15 -3.82 -14.42 5.29
CA ASP A 15 -5.19 -14.91 5.12
C ASP A 15 -6.15 -13.71 5.04
N PRO A 16 -6.75 -13.40 3.87
CA PRO A 16 -7.65 -12.25 3.73
C PRO A 16 -8.92 -12.37 4.58
N ARG A 17 -9.27 -13.57 5.06
CA ARG A 17 -10.44 -13.80 5.93
C ARG A 17 -10.10 -13.66 7.41
N ARG A 18 -8.81 -13.62 7.75
CA ARG A 18 -8.29 -13.47 9.13
C ARG A 18 -6.98 -12.69 9.09
N PRO A 19 -7.02 -11.41 8.66
CA PRO A 19 -5.80 -10.62 8.55
C PRO A 19 -5.13 -10.51 9.91
N TYR A 20 -3.82 -10.74 9.95
CA TYR A 20 -2.99 -10.42 11.10
C TYR A 20 -2.98 -8.90 11.27
N PHE A 21 -3.14 -8.42 12.51
CA PHE A 21 -3.05 -7.00 12.82
C PHE A 21 -2.23 -6.80 14.09
N ASP A 22 -1.02 -6.27 13.91
CA ASP A 22 -0.09 -5.86 14.95
C ASP A 22 0.28 -4.39 14.70
N PRO A 23 -0.45 -3.45 15.31
CA PRO A 23 -0.24 -2.04 15.06
C PRO A 23 1.16 -1.60 15.46
N LEU A 24 1.79 -2.21 16.48
CA LEU A 24 3.13 -1.84 16.93
C LEU A 24 4.19 -2.26 15.91
N ALA A 25 4.10 -3.47 15.36
CA ALA A 25 5.01 -3.92 14.31
C ALA A 25 4.85 -3.09 13.03
N ALA A 26 3.61 -2.79 12.62
CA ALA A 26 3.34 -1.94 11.47
C ALA A 26 3.91 -0.51 11.67
N GLU A 27 3.72 0.02 12.86
CA GLU A 27 4.21 1.32 13.27
C GLU A 27 5.73 1.44 13.30
N GLU A 28 6.43 0.42 13.78
CA GLU A 28 7.90 0.41 13.76
C GLU A 28 8.42 0.35 12.34
N ALA A 29 7.79 -0.47 11.48
CA ALA A 29 8.18 -0.60 10.09
C ALA A 29 7.97 0.72 9.30
N VAL A 30 6.86 1.43 9.53
CA VAL A 30 6.63 2.78 8.98
C VAL A 30 7.71 3.77 9.48
N ARG A 31 8.05 3.74 10.77
CA ARG A 31 9.11 4.60 11.32
C ARG A 31 10.50 4.25 10.81
N GLN A 32 10.76 2.98 10.50
CA GLN A 32 12.01 2.55 9.89
C GLN A 32 12.12 3.12 8.49
N HIS A 33 11.08 2.96 7.65
CA HIS A 33 11.04 3.58 6.33
C HIS A 33 11.24 5.11 6.42
N ALA A 34 10.53 5.78 7.35
CA ALA A 34 10.67 7.22 7.57
C ALA A 34 12.13 7.64 7.81
N ARG A 35 12.84 6.90 8.67
CA ARG A 35 14.23 7.16 9.00
C ARG A 35 15.14 7.02 7.78
N LEU A 36 14.90 6.02 6.93
CA LEU A 36 15.70 5.78 5.72
C LEU A 36 15.63 6.94 4.73
N ILE A 37 14.48 7.62 4.65
CA ILE A 37 14.29 8.77 3.75
C ILE A 37 14.40 10.13 4.45
N GLY A 38 14.95 10.15 5.67
CA GLY A 38 15.35 11.38 6.37
C GLY A 38 14.29 12.02 7.28
N PHE A 39 13.17 11.34 7.55
CA PHE A 39 12.14 11.79 8.49
C PHE A 39 12.31 11.10 9.84
N ARG A 40 12.28 11.89 10.94
CA ARG A 40 12.58 11.37 12.29
C ARG A 40 11.36 11.34 13.21
N ASP A 41 10.53 12.38 13.14
CA ASP A 41 9.43 12.59 14.09
C ASP A 41 8.09 12.39 13.40
N VAL A 42 7.87 11.18 12.88
CA VAL A 42 6.60 10.86 12.21
C VAL A 42 5.48 10.57 13.19
N GLY A 43 4.37 11.30 13.05
CA GLY A 43 3.14 11.03 13.79
C GLY A 43 2.35 9.92 13.11
N ILE A 44 1.80 8.97 13.87
CA ILE A 44 0.98 7.89 13.30
C ILE A 44 -0.39 7.87 13.97
N THR A 45 -1.44 7.86 13.13
CA THR A 45 -2.84 7.77 13.53
C THR A 45 -3.48 6.57 12.87
N TRP A 46 -4.03 5.64 13.65
CA TRP A 46 -4.86 4.56 13.13
C TRP A 46 -6.31 4.98 13.00
N ALA A 47 -6.80 5.06 11.77
CA ALA A 47 -8.18 5.41 11.46
C ALA A 47 -9.16 4.28 11.83
N MET A 48 -8.74 3.02 11.92
CA MET A 48 -9.58 1.86 12.29
C MET A 48 -10.86 1.71 11.44
N GLY A 49 -10.93 2.34 10.26
CA GLY A 49 -12.06 2.29 9.34
C GLY A 49 -12.05 3.49 8.37
N PRO A 50 -12.72 3.37 7.20
CA PRO A 50 -12.65 4.38 6.13
C PRO A 50 -13.23 5.73 6.54
N LYS A 51 -14.31 5.78 7.33
CA LYS A 51 -14.93 7.05 7.77
C LYS A 51 -13.96 7.92 8.57
N ARG A 52 -13.26 7.30 9.53
CA ARG A 52 -12.30 8.05 10.35
C ARG A 52 -11.08 8.43 9.52
N ALA A 53 -10.67 7.61 8.56
CA ALA A 53 -9.61 7.98 7.62
C ALA A 53 -10.00 9.23 6.84
N ILE A 54 -11.23 9.28 6.30
CA ILE A 54 -11.77 10.46 5.61
C ILE A 54 -11.76 11.68 6.55
N SER A 55 -12.27 11.54 7.77
CA SER A 55 -12.29 12.64 8.75
C SER A 55 -10.89 13.16 9.10
N GLU A 56 -9.87 12.29 9.16
CA GLU A 56 -8.48 12.69 9.37
C GLU A 56 -7.86 13.42 8.17
N LEU A 57 -8.47 13.30 6.99
CA LEU A 57 -8.03 13.90 5.72
C LEU A 57 -8.83 15.17 5.36
N GLU A 58 -9.94 15.45 6.05
CA GLU A 58 -10.77 16.63 5.80
C GLU A 58 -10.00 17.93 6.03
N GLY A 59 -10.09 18.85 5.07
CA GLY A 59 -9.45 20.17 5.13
C GLY A 59 -7.93 20.17 4.88
N VAL A 60 -7.33 19.02 4.52
CA VAL A 60 -5.92 18.96 4.13
C VAL A 60 -5.74 19.57 2.74
N ASP A 61 -4.82 20.52 2.63
CA ASP A 61 -4.34 21.06 1.36
C ASP A 61 -3.24 20.16 0.79
N PHE A 62 -3.62 19.26 -0.11
CA PHE A 62 -2.68 18.35 -0.79
C PHE A 62 -1.84 19.04 -1.86
N ASP A 63 -2.15 20.27 -2.25
CA ASP A 63 -1.33 21.01 -3.21
C ASP A 63 -0.17 21.73 -2.51
N SER A 64 -0.18 21.78 -1.18
CA SER A 64 0.89 22.36 -0.38
C SER A 64 2.17 21.50 -0.42
N PRO A 65 3.35 22.10 -0.71
CA PRO A 65 4.63 21.40 -0.62
C PRO A 65 4.92 20.81 0.75
N ALA A 66 4.37 21.42 1.82
CA ALA A 66 4.53 20.91 3.18
C ALA A 66 3.77 19.59 3.38
N ALA A 67 2.56 19.48 2.83
CA ALA A 67 1.77 18.25 2.89
C ALA A 67 2.37 17.15 2.00
N CYS A 68 2.96 17.52 0.86
CA CYS A 68 3.53 16.59 -0.12
C CYS A 68 5.03 16.29 0.05
N ARG A 69 5.69 16.84 1.08
CA ARG A 69 7.14 16.73 1.26
C ARG A 69 7.65 15.28 1.18
N TRP A 70 6.91 14.35 1.77
CA TRP A 70 7.23 12.93 1.73
C TRP A 70 7.17 12.37 0.31
N SER A 71 6.04 12.55 -0.37
CA SER A 71 5.84 12.06 -1.74
C SER A 71 6.87 12.63 -2.70
N LEU A 72 7.21 13.92 -2.57
CA LEU A 72 8.25 14.57 -3.35
C LEU A 72 9.64 13.96 -3.09
N THR A 73 9.93 13.56 -1.85
CA THR A 73 11.18 12.88 -1.49
C THR A 73 11.26 11.50 -2.14
N MET A 74 10.19 10.72 -2.05
CA MET A 74 10.11 9.40 -2.69
C MET A 74 10.18 9.48 -4.21
N GLN A 75 9.51 10.47 -4.82
CA GLN A 75 9.58 10.71 -6.25
C GLN A 75 11.00 11.03 -6.69
N ALA A 76 11.72 11.89 -5.96
CA ALA A 76 13.11 12.22 -6.27
C ALA A 76 14.03 10.98 -6.21
N LEU A 77 13.86 10.11 -5.21
CA LEU A 77 14.62 8.85 -5.11
C LEU A 77 14.32 7.92 -6.30
N ARG A 78 13.04 7.77 -6.66
CA ARG A 78 12.63 6.97 -7.81
C ARG A 78 13.17 7.52 -9.14
N ASP A 79 13.09 8.84 -9.32
CA ASP A 79 13.59 9.51 -10.53
C ASP A 79 15.12 9.32 -10.66
N GLN A 80 15.84 9.39 -9.54
CA GLN A 80 17.28 9.12 -9.51
C GLN A 80 17.59 7.67 -9.90
N ALA A 81 16.90 6.68 -9.32
CA ALA A 81 17.08 5.26 -9.66
C ALA A 81 16.74 5.00 -11.13
N THR A 82 15.65 5.56 -11.63
CA THR A 82 15.24 5.48 -13.03
C THR A 82 16.30 6.04 -13.97
N ALA A 83 16.84 7.23 -13.65
CA ALA A 83 17.89 7.86 -14.45
C ALA A 83 19.19 7.04 -14.48
N GLU A 84 19.51 6.31 -13.40
CA GLU A 84 20.65 5.41 -13.35
C GLU A 84 20.45 4.20 -14.28
N LEU A 85 19.27 3.56 -14.20
CA LEU A 85 18.94 2.40 -15.03
C LEU A 85 18.95 2.74 -16.52
N GLN A 86 18.42 3.90 -16.88
CA GLN A 86 18.36 4.35 -18.28
C GLN A 86 19.74 4.60 -18.92
N ARG A 87 20.84 4.59 -18.14
CA ARG A 87 22.20 4.66 -18.69
C ARG A 87 22.55 3.42 -19.50
N ASP A 88 21.95 2.28 -19.18
CA ASP A 88 22.10 1.04 -19.94
C ASP A 88 20.74 0.56 -20.46
N LYS A 89 20.60 0.57 -21.80
CA LYS A 89 19.35 0.20 -22.46
C LYS A 89 18.95 -1.26 -22.19
N ALA A 90 19.90 -2.19 -22.06
CA ALA A 90 19.60 -3.59 -21.80
C ALA A 90 19.10 -3.79 -20.36
N VAL A 91 19.73 -3.10 -19.41
CA VAL A 91 19.31 -3.09 -18.00
C VAL A 91 17.92 -2.46 -17.84
N TRP A 92 17.69 -1.31 -18.48
CA TRP A 92 16.37 -0.66 -18.48
C TRP A 92 15.27 -1.56 -19.06
N GLN A 93 15.54 -2.24 -20.18
CA GLN A 93 14.57 -3.15 -20.79
C GLN A 93 14.26 -4.34 -19.87
N ALA A 94 15.29 -4.96 -19.28
CA ALA A 94 15.12 -6.06 -18.33
C ALA A 94 14.34 -5.63 -17.08
N TYR A 95 14.60 -4.40 -16.58
CA TYR A 95 13.88 -3.82 -15.46
C TYR A 95 12.38 -3.63 -15.78
N CYS A 96 12.03 -3.04 -16.93
CA CYS A 96 10.64 -2.86 -17.33
C CYS A 96 9.90 -4.20 -17.48
N GLU A 97 10.53 -5.19 -18.12
CA GLU A 97 9.96 -6.55 -18.26
C GLU A 97 9.74 -7.20 -16.89
N ALA A 98 10.67 -7.00 -15.96
CA ALA A 98 10.55 -7.50 -14.60
C ALA A 98 9.45 -6.78 -13.80
N GLN A 99 9.26 -5.46 -13.97
CA GLN A 99 8.15 -4.72 -13.36
C GLN A 99 6.79 -5.23 -13.85
N GLU A 100 6.61 -5.44 -15.15
CA GLU A 100 5.36 -5.98 -15.72
C GLU A 100 5.07 -7.39 -15.18
N ALA A 101 6.09 -8.25 -15.12
CA ALA A 101 5.97 -9.58 -14.56
C ALA A 101 5.66 -9.55 -13.05
N ALA A 102 6.26 -8.61 -12.31
CA ALA A 102 5.99 -8.40 -10.89
C ALA A 102 4.54 -7.98 -10.66
N GLU A 103 4.04 -7.02 -11.43
CA GLU A 103 2.66 -6.52 -11.35
C GLU A 103 1.65 -7.65 -11.52
N ALA A 104 1.80 -8.45 -12.58
CA ALA A 104 0.91 -9.58 -12.85
C ALA A 104 0.92 -10.61 -11.70
N ARG A 105 2.11 -10.96 -11.18
CA ARG A 105 2.26 -11.92 -10.08
C ARG A 105 1.69 -11.38 -8.77
N ILE A 106 1.93 -10.11 -8.45
CA ILE A 106 1.43 -9.45 -7.24
C ILE A 106 -0.10 -9.38 -7.26
N ALA A 107 -0.69 -9.02 -8.41
CA ALA A 107 -2.14 -8.98 -8.59
C ALA A 107 -2.81 -10.36 -8.38
N GLU A 108 -2.21 -11.42 -8.96
CA GLU A 108 -2.69 -12.80 -8.84
C GLU A 108 -2.55 -13.34 -7.40
N THR A 109 -1.36 -13.18 -6.81
CA THR A 109 -0.94 -13.70 -5.49
C THR A 109 -1.80 -13.18 -4.36
N LEU A 110 -1.94 -11.86 -4.28
CA LEU A 110 -2.52 -11.24 -3.10
C LEU A 110 -4.05 -11.06 -3.20
N HIS A 111 -4.66 -11.49 -4.31
CA HIS A 111 -6.01 -11.06 -4.67
C HIS A 111 -6.16 -9.53 -4.49
N LEU A 112 -5.08 -8.79 -4.82
CA LEU A 112 -5.06 -7.35 -4.68
C LEU A 112 -6.06 -6.71 -5.61
N GLU A 113 -6.49 -7.35 -6.70
CA GLU A 113 -7.54 -6.78 -7.54
C GLU A 113 -8.83 -6.56 -6.73
N PRO A 114 -9.41 -7.57 -6.04
CA PRO A 114 -10.48 -7.36 -5.06
C PRO A 114 -10.16 -6.34 -3.97
N PHE A 115 -8.98 -6.38 -3.35
CA PHE A 115 -8.61 -5.49 -2.24
C PHE A 115 -8.37 -4.03 -2.71
N ARG A 116 -7.76 -3.84 -3.87
CA ARG A 116 -7.51 -2.57 -4.56
C ARG A 116 -8.84 -1.99 -4.98
N LEU A 117 -9.70 -2.74 -5.67
CA LEU A 117 -11.05 -2.28 -6.02
C LEU A 117 -11.85 -1.92 -4.75
N ALA A 118 -11.78 -2.76 -3.71
CA ALA A 118 -12.40 -2.52 -2.41
C ALA A 118 -11.94 -1.25 -1.68
N LEU A 119 -10.63 -1.01 -1.67
CA LEU A 119 -9.99 0.06 -0.90
C LEU A 119 -9.95 1.37 -1.68
N PHE A 120 -9.76 1.32 -3.00
CA PHE A 120 -9.79 2.50 -3.86
C PHE A 120 -11.21 3.05 -3.92
N ASP A 121 -12.23 2.23 -4.20
CA ASP A 121 -13.61 2.72 -4.29
C ASP A 121 -14.17 3.22 -2.95
N ALA A 122 -13.75 2.61 -1.83
CA ALA A 122 -14.20 3.02 -0.49
C ALA A 122 -13.59 4.34 0.00
N VAL A 123 -12.49 4.82 -0.60
CA VAL A 123 -11.81 6.07 -0.18
C VAL A 123 -11.80 7.13 -1.31
N LEU A 124 -12.67 6.98 -2.32
CA LEU A 124 -12.89 7.95 -3.42
C LEU A 124 -13.52 9.27 -2.93
N GLY A 125 -12.72 10.07 -2.22
CA GLY A 125 -12.86 11.53 -2.15
C GLY A 125 -11.68 12.21 -2.86
N GLU A 126 -11.66 13.55 -2.89
CA GLU A 126 -10.50 14.33 -3.36
C GLU A 126 -9.18 13.88 -2.72
N ALA A 127 -9.20 13.38 -1.49
CA ALA A 127 -8.03 12.80 -0.83
C ALA A 127 -7.53 11.52 -1.52
N GLY A 128 -8.39 10.61 -1.96
CA GLY A 128 -7.96 9.40 -2.68
C GLY A 128 -7.28 9.68 -4.03
N LEU A 129 -7.63 10.83 -4.66
CA LEU A 129 -7.08 11.26 -5.96
C LEU A 129 -5.92 12.26 -5.84
N LYS A 130 -5.86 13.07 -4.76
CA LYS A 130 -4.88 14.14 -4.57
C LYS A 130 -3.83 13.85 -3.49
N SER A 131 -4.16 13.05 -2.47
CA SER A 131 -3.09 12.45 -1.65
C SER A 131 -2.60 11.18 -2.32
N HIS A 132 -1.28 11.02 -2.26
CA HIS A 132 -0.61 9.80 -2.63
C HIS A 132 -1.06 8.72 -1.63
N ASN A 133 -2.15 8.01 -1.94
CA ASN A 133 -2.49 6.78 -1.25
C ASN A 133 -1.29 5.86 -1.43
N VAL A 134 -0.52 5.67 -0.36
CA VAL A 134 0.76 5.01 -0.47
C VAL A 134 0.57 3.51 -0.70
N ALA A 135 -0.65 2.96 -0.62
CA ALA A 135 -0.91 1.61 -1.13
C ALA A 135 -0.61 1.47 -2.64
N TYR A 136 -0.84 2.53 -3.44
CA TYR A 136 -0.39 2.58 -4.84
C TYR A 136 1.14 2.61 -4.95
N LEU A 137 1.79 3.40 -4.09
CA LEU A 137 3.25 3.45 -3.98
C LEU A 137 3.82 2.12 -3.51
N VAL A 138 3.16 1.37 -2.62
CA VAL A 138 3.61 0.06 -2.16
C VAL A 138 3.45 -0.97 -3.26
N SER A 139 2.38 -0.94 -4.06
CA SER A 139 2.30 -1.79 -5.26
C SER A 139 3.38 -1.44 -6.29
N SER A 140 3.61 -0.15 -6.57
CA SER A 140 4.70 0.30 -7.46
C SER A 140 6.08 0.02 -6.89
N ALA A 141 6.24 0.08 -5.57
CA ALA A 141 7.48 -0.19 -4.86
C ALA A 141 7.79 -1.67 -4.78
N LEU A 142 6.78 -2.51 -4.56
CA LEU A 142 6.92 -3.96 -4.61
C LEU A 142 7.25 -4.39 -6.05
N GLN A 143 6.74 -3.70 -7.07
CA GLN A 143 7.19 -3.87 -8.45
C GLN A 143 8.67 -3.50 -8.61
N ASP A 144 9.11 -2.35 -8.08
CA ASP A 144 10.51 -1.91 -8.14
C ASP A 144 11.46 -2.89 -7.41
N VAL A 145 11.07 -3.37 -6.22
CA VAL A 145 11.81 -4.35 -5.41
C VAL A 145 11.88 -5.73 -6.06
N VAL A 146 10.83 -6.13 -6.78
CA VAL A 146 10.85 -7.37 -7.55
C VAL A 146 11.68 -7.21 -8.82
N ALA A 147 11.61 -6.05 -9.46
CA ALA A 147 12.30 -5.77 -10.71
C ALA A 147 13.82 -5.62 -10.53
N SER A 148 14.27 -5.17 -9.36
CA SER A 148 15.70 -4.99 -9.06
C SER A 148 16.51 -6.28 -9.08
N GLY A 149 15.89 -7.45 -8.88
CA GLY A 149 16.58 -8.74 -9.04
C GLY A 149 17.08 -8.98 -10.47
N SER A 150 16.59 -8.20 -11.44
CA SER A 150 16.96 -8.28 -12.86
C SER A 150 18.01 -7.24 -13.28
N ALA A 151 18.40 -6.32 -12.38
CA ALA A 151 19.29 -5.20 -12.67
C ALA A 151 20.24 -4.92 -11.48
N ASP A 152 21.53 -5.19 -11.66
CA ASP A 152 22.57 -4.90 -10.66
C ASP A 152 22.88 -3.39 -10.64
N SER A 153 22.17 -2.64 -9.78
CA SER A 153 22.31 -1.18 -9.61
C SER A 153 22.17 -0.79 -8.14
N ALA A 154 23.16 -0.04 -7.64
CA ALA A 154 23.16 0.46 -6.26
C ALA A 154 21.97 1.38 -5.97
N ALA A 155 21.53 2.19 -6.94
CA ALA A 155 20.35 3.04 -6.74
C ALA A 155 19.05 2.23 -6.61
N LEU A 156 18.97 1.05 -7.21
CA LEU A 156 17.86 0.13 -7.00
C LEU A 156 17.95 -0.56 -5.64
N GLU A 157 19.14 -0.97 -5.21
CA GLU A 157 19.34 -1.51 -3.85
C GLU A 157 18.89 -0.49 -2.78
N ASP A 158 19.32 0.77 -2.90
CA ASP A 158 18.92 1.85 -1.99
C ASP A 158 17.38 2.06 -2.01
N LEU A 159 16.77 2.05 -3.19
CA LEU A 159 15.32 2.20 -3.33
C LEU A 159 14.57 1.02 -2.69
N ASN A 160 15.12 -0.19 -2.80
CA ASN A 160 14.53 -1.38 -2.20
C ASN A 160 14.59 -1.37 -0.69
N ASP A 161 15.75 -1.02 -0.14
CA ASP A 161 15.95 -0.93 1.31
C ASP A 161 14.97 0.06 1.92
N VAL A 162 14.69 1.17 1.21
CA VAL A 162 13.65 2.12 1.58
C VAL A 162 12.27 1.45 1.57
N TYR A 163 11.93 0.62 0.60
CA TYR A 163 10.58 0.06 0.47
C TYR A 163 10.30 -1.20 1.28
N LEU A 164 11.32 -2.00 1.64
CA LEU A 164 11.16 -3.23 2.42
C LEU A 164 10.36 -3.06 3.72
N PRO A 165 10.56 -2.01 4.53
CA PRO A 165 9.78 -1.81 5.74
C PRO A 165 8.28 -1.61 5.48
N PHE A 166 7.85 -1.15 4.28
CA PHE A 166 6.42 -1.13 3.98
C PHE A 166 5.84 -2.52 3.72
N ALA A 167 6.62 -3.44 3.15
CA ALA A 167 6.20 -4.84 3.04
C ALA A 167 6.01 -5.44 4.45
N ASP A 168 6.93 -5.16 5.38
CA ASP A 168 6.79 -5.58 6.77
C ASP A 168 5.58 -4.93 7.47
N ALA A 169 5.29 -3.66 7.18
CA ALA A 169 4.10 -2.98 7.69
C ALA A 169 2.80 -3.63 7.18
N MET A 170 2.74 -4.03 5.91
CA MET A 170 1.60 -4.75 5.35
C MET A 170 1.41 -6.13 5.98
N LEU A 171 2.51 -6.87 6.20
CA LEU A 171 2.48 -8.16 6.89
C LEU A 171 1.99 -8.03 8.33
N ALA A 172 2.27 -6.88 8.97
CA ALA A 172 1.75 -6.51 10.27
C ALA A 172 0.30 -5.98 10.24
N GLY A 173 -0.36 -5.97 9.08
CA GLY A 173 -1.77 -5.62 8.96
C GLY A 173 -2.05 -4.17 8.56
N LEU A 174 -1.08 -3.45 8.01
CA LEU A 174 -1.32 -2.16 7.34
C LEU A 174 -2.02 -2.41 5.99
N GLY A 175 -3.24 -1.90 5.82
CA GLY A 175 -3.99 -2.03 4.58
C GLY A 175 -3.80 -0.85 3.64
N SER A 176 -3.85 0.38 4.18
CA SER A 176 -3.65 1.62 3.43
C SER A 176 -3.08 2.69 4.33
N PHE A 177 -2.54 3.75 3.73
CA PHE A 177 -2.18 4.94 4.47
C PHE A 177 -2.04 6.18 3.60
N TRP A 178 -2.16 7.32 4.25
CA TRP A 178 -1.89 8.65 3.69
C TRP A 178 -0.77 9.30 4.49
N VAL A 179 0.11 10.02 3.79
CA VAL A 179 1.17 10.82 4.41
C VAL A 179 0.91 12.28 4.14
N ILE A 180 0.87 13.07 5.21
CA ILE A 180 0.60 14.51 5.19
C ILE A 180 1.74 15.19 5.94
N GLY A 181 2.73 15.68 5.20
CA GLY A 181 3.99 16.13 5.75
C GLY A 181 4.71 14.99 6.46
N GLU A 182 4.67 14.98 7.79
CA GLU A 182 5.30 13.94 8.63
C GLU A 182 4.26 13.11 9.40
N ARG A 183 2.97 13.23 9.05
CA ARG A 183 1.86 12.49 9.70
C ARG A 183 1.34 11.38 8.81
N PHE A 184 1.23 10.18 9.37
CA PHE A 184 0.63 9.00 8.79
C PHE A 184 -0.79 8.83 9.28
N VAL A 185 -1.72 8.72 8.35
CA VAL A 185 -3.07 8.22 8.62
C VAL A 185 -3.11 6.78 8.12
N CYS A 186 -3.05 5.82 9.03
CA CYS A 186 -3.01 4.39 8.71
C CYS A 186 -4.40 3.76 8.81
N LEU A 187 -4.73 2.94 7.83
CA LEU A 187 -5.94 2.13 7.79
C LEU A 187 -5.54 0.65 7.86
N PRO A 188 -6.07 -0.12 8.83
CA PRO A 188 -5.78 -1.54 8.92
C PRO A 188 -6.24 -2.30 7.68
N LEU A 189 -5.63 -3.45 7.42
CA LEU A 189 -6.09 -4.40 6.43
C LEU A 189 -7.46 -4.95 6.89
N PRO A 190 -8.53 -4.78 6.10
CA PRO A 190 -9.84 -5.33 6.44
C PRO A 190 -9.84 -6.84 6.31
N ARG A 191 -10.75 -7.47 7.05
CA ARG A 191 -11.19 -8.82 6.76
C ARG A 191 -12.11 -8.79 5.54
N LEU A 192 -11.80 -9.59 4.52
CA LEU A 192 -12.60 -9.72 3.31
C LEU A 192 -13.46 -10.99 3.32
N ALA A 193 -14.70 -10.88 2.83
CA ALA A 193 -15.55 -12.01 2.51
C ALA A 193 -15.41 -12.37 1.03
N LEU A 194 -14.78 -13.51 0.75
CA LEU A 194 -14.44 -13.96 -0.59
C LEU A 194 -15.07 -15.33 -0.90
N GLN A 195 -15.61 -15.49 -2.12
CA GLN A 195 -16.02 -16.77 -2.70
C GLN A 195 -15.38 -16.90 -4.09
N ASN A 196 -14.60 -17.96 -4.29
CA ASN A 196 -13.82 -18.18 -5.52
C ASN A 196 -12.94 -16.97 -5.91
N GLY A 197 -12.33 -16.31 -4.92
CA GLY A 197 -11.47 -15.14 -5.14
C GLY A 197 -12.21 -13.85 -5.47
N LYS A 198 -13.55 -13.85 -5.46
CA LYS A 198 -14.38 -12.66 -5.70
C LYS A 198 -15.03 -12.19 -4.41
N LEU A 199 -15.21 -10.87 -4.29
CA LEU A 199 -16.01 -10.28 -3.21
C LEU A 199 -17.45 -10.74 -3.32
N VAL A 200 -18.06 -11.03 -2.19
CA VAL A 200 -19.44 -11.52 -2.12
C VAL A 200 -20.24 -10.57 -1.24
N SER A 201 -21.47 -10.28 -1.65
CA SER A 201 -22.47 -9.61 -0.83
C SER A 201 -23.69 -10.52 -0.75
N ASP A 202 -23.76 -11.32 0.30
CA ASP A 202 -24.90 -12.21 0.59
C ASP A 202 -25.91 -11.55 1.56
N GLY A 203 -25.85 -10.21 1.66
CA GLY A 203 -26.52 -9.44 2.72
C GLY A 203 -25.61 -9.14 3.91
N SER A 204 -24.42 -9.74 3.97
CA SER A 204 -23.35 -9.42 4.94
C SER A 204 -22.28 -8.51 4.33
N PRO A 205 -21.47 -7.80 5.14
CA PRO A 205 -20.40 -6.97 4.63
C PRO A 205 -19.32 -7.78 3.92
N ALA A 206 -18.87 -7.27 2.78
CA ALA A 206 -17.79 -7.83 1.98
C ALA A 206 -16.39 -7.46 2.52
N ALA A 207 -16.26 -6.36 3.26
CA ALA A 207 -15.05 -5.98 3.99
C ALA A 207 -15.41 -5.45 5.39
N VAL A 208 -14.62 -5.81 6.40
CA VAL A 208 -14.82 -5.39 7.80
C VAL A 208 -13.51 -4.90 8.42
N TRP A 209 -13.57 -3.71 9.01
CA TRP A 209 -12.57 -3.08 9.87
C TRP A 209 -13.07 -3.01 11.32
N PRO A 210 -12.21 -2.64 12.29
CA PRO A 210 -12.65 -2.48 13.66
C PRO A 210 -13.84 -1.53 13.86
N ASN A 211 -13.90 -0.43 13.11
CA ASN A 211 -14.96 0.59 13.21
C ASN A 211 -15.60 0.89 11.84
N GLY A 212 -15.71 -0.08 10.95
CA GLY A 212 -16.39 0.16 9.67
C GLY A 212 -16.50 -1.08 8.81
N GLU A 213 -17.38 -1.01 7.83
CA GLU A 213 -17.66 -2.12 6.92
C GLU A 213 -17.96 -1.61 5.52
N ALA A 214 -17.89 -2.49 4.54
CA ALA A 214 -18.24 -2.20 3.15
C ALA A 214 -18.84 -3.44 2.48
N TYR A 215 -19.75 -3.22 1.55
CA TYR A 215 -20.54 -4.26 0.87
C TYR A 215 -20.17 -4.30 -0.61
N ALA A 216 -20.17 -5.48 -1.22
CA ALA A 216 -19.90 -5.58 -2.66
C ALA A 216 -21.09 -5.07 -3.48
N ASN A 217 -20.80 -4.26 -4.50
CA ASN A 217 -21.76 -3.79 -5.50
C ASN A 217 -21.57 -4.54 -6.81
N GLY A 218 -21.97 -5.81 -6.86
CA GLY A 218 -21.84 -6.63 -8.06
C GLY A 218 -20.40 -6.68 -8.59
N ASP A 219 -20.22 -6.44 -9.90
CA ASP A 219 -18.91 -6.41 -10.57
C ASP A 219 -18.19 -5.05 -10.46
N GLU A 220 -18.78 -4.06 -9.78
CA GLU A 220 -18.35 -2.64 -9.81
C GLU A 220 -17.58 -2.18 -8.54
N GLY A 221 -17.24 -3.08 -7.61
CA GLY A 221 -16.41 -2.75 -6.43
C GLY A 221 -17.14 -2.78 -5.08
N LEU A 222 -16.60 -2.09 -4.07
CA LEU A 222 -17.22 -2.00 -2.73
C LEU A 222 -17.95 -0.67 -2.52
N ILE A 223 -19.16 -0.73 -1.96
CA ILE A 223 -19.85 0.42 -1.38
C ILE A 223 -19.57 0.42 0.14
N PRO A 224 -18.87 1.44 0.67
CA PRO A 224 -18.73 1.59 2.11
C PRO A 224 -20.11 1.85 2.73
N VAL A 225 -20.50 1.05 3.73
CA VAL A 225 -21.76 1.22 4.44
C VAL A 225 -21.46 1.43 5.91
N LEU A 226 -22.16 2.40 6.48
CA LEU A 226 -22.00 2.79 7.87
C LEU A 226 -22.72 1.81 8.77
N GLN A 227 -21.98 0.96 9.47
CA GLN A 227 -22.38 0.50 10.79
C GLN A 227 -21.18 0.03 11.62
N SER A 228 -21.20 0.38 12.91
CA SER A 228 -20.20 -0.08 13.88
C SER A 228 -20.39 -1.57 14.09
N VAL A 229 -19.33 -2.36 13.89
CA VAL A 229 -19.35 -3.79 14.22
C VAL A 229 -18.69 -3.96 15.59
N GLU A 230 -19.43 -4.40 16.59
CA GLU A 230 -18.85 -4.90 17.84
C GLU A 230 -18.13 -6.24 17.56
N TRP A 231 -16.92 -6.41 18.12
CA TRP A 231 -16.07 -7.59 17.95
C TRP A 231 -16.48 -8.75 18.85
#